data_AF-Q1IDG1-F1
#
_entry.id   AF-Q1IDG1-F1
#
_cell.length_a   1.000
_cell.length_b   1.000
_cell.length_c   1.000
_cell.angle_alpha   90.00
_cell.angle_beta   90.00
_cell.angle_gamma   90.00
#
_symmetry.space_group_name_H-M   'P 1'
#
loop_
_entity.id
_entity.type
_entity.pdbx_description
1 polymer ?
#
loop_
_entity_poly.entity_id
_entity_poly.type
_entity_poly.pdbx_seq_one_letter_code
_entity_poly.pdbx_strand_id
1 'polypeptide(L)'
;MSAPWNFARFLPLAERLLSRGRLPALLFAVARKGPKLGQLREDVRLMQALCLAWWRGEYRAVSPKALVTIVAGLLYFVSPLDAIPDWLLGVGLLDDIAVLGWVLKTVADELGRFKAWRDSQAPEKLRVVERLPDTPEALRLERPGN
;
A
#
# COMPACT_ATOMS: atom_id res chain seq x y z
N MET A 1 -14.53 9.59 -7.69
CA MET A 1 -14.39 10.60 -6.62
C MET A 1 -13.02 11.25 -6.77
N SER A 2 -12.91 12.55 -6.56
CA SER A 2 -11.62 13.25 -6.57
C SER A 2 -10.83 12.92 -5.29
N ALA A 3 -9.51 12.89 -5.40
CA ALA A 3 -8.62 12.69 -4.24
C ALA A 3 -8.66 13.91 -3.32
N PRO A 4 -8.58 13.71 -1.98
CA PRO A 4 -8.28 14.78 -1.04
C PRO A 4 -6.99 15.51 -1.46
N TRP A 5 -6.97 16.85 -1.35
CA TRP A 5 -5.84 17.65 -1.85
C TRP A 5 -4.51 17.32 -1.16
N ASN A 6 -4.54 17.08 0.16
CA ASN A 6 -3.38 16.61 0.91
C ASN A 6 -2.88 15.25 0.41
N PHE A 7 -3.78 14.32 0.07
CA PHE A 7 -3.44 13.02 -0.48
C PHE A 7 -2.95 13.08 -1.93
N ALA A 8 -3.52 13.98 -2.75
CA ALA A 8 -3.24 14.06 -4.18
C ALA A 8 -1.75 14.26 -4.48
N ARG A 9 -0.99 14.91 -3.57
CA ARG A 9 0.47 15.08 -3.68
C ARG A 9 1.26 13.76 -3.66
N PHE A 10 0.68 12.70 -3.09
CA PHE A 10 1.33 11.38 -2.97
C PHE A 10 1.18 10.52 -4.24
N LEU A 11 0.21 10.79 -5.10
CA LEU A 11 0.01 10.06 -6.36
C LEU A 11 1.25 10.11 -7.28
N PRO A 12 1.81 11.29 -7.64
CA PRO A 12 3.02 11.34 -8.48
C PRO A 12 4.25 10.77 -7.76
N LEU A 13 4.30 10.80 -6.43
CA LEU A 13 5.38 10.18 -5.66
C LEU A 13 5.29 8.66 -5.73
N ALA A 14 4.10 8.09 -5.65
CA ALA A 14 3.84 6.66 -5.79
C ALA A 14 4.22 6.16 -7.19
N GLU A 15 3.86 6.89 -8.24
CA GLU A 15 4.27 6.58 -9.62
C GLU A 15 5.80 6.57 -9.77
N ARG A 16 6.48 7.60 -9.26
CA ARG A 16 7.95 7.68 -9.26
C ARG A 16 8.60 6.55 -8.44
N LEU A 17 7.98 6.17 -7.34
CA LEU A 17 8.45 5.09 -6.47
C LEU A 17 8.35 3.73 -7.18
N LEU A 18 7.24 3.48 -7.86
CA LEU A 18 7.02 2.30 -8.69
C LEU A 18 8.00 2.23 -9.86
N SER A 19 8.13 3.31 -10.64
CA SER A 19 9.01 3.35 -11.81
C SER A 19 10.48 3.19 -11.44
N ARG A 20 10.90 3.70 -10.29
CA ARG A 20 12.27 3.54 -9.75
C ARG A 20 12.52 2.20 -9.06
N GLY A 21 11.56 1.28 -9.03
CA GLY A 21 11.72 -0.02 -8.36
C GLY A 21 11.93 0.10 -6.85
N ARG A 22 11.40 1.15 -6.22
CA ARG A 22 11.55 1.42 -4.78
C ARG A 22 10.41 0.86 -3.93
N LEU A 23 9.49 0.11 -4.53
CA LEU A 23 8.38 -0.54 -3.82
C LEU A 23 8.85 -1.39 -2.62
N PRO A 24 9.93 -2.19 -2.72
CA PRO A 24 10.42 -2.92 -1.56
C PRO A 24 10.71 -2.06 -0.34
N ALA A 25 11.34 -0.88 -0.50
CA ALA A 25 11.65 0.00 0.62
C ALA A 25 10.37 0.49 1.34
N LEU A 26 9.31 0.78 0.58
CA LEU A 26 8.01 1.17 1.14
C LEU A 26 7.38 0.02 1.92
N LEU A 27 7.38 -1.20 1.36
CA LEU A 27 6.76 -2.36 2.02
C LEU A 27 7.42 -2.68 3.36
N PHE A 28 8.74 -2.52 3.47
CA PHE A 28 9.44 -2.65 4.75
C PHE A 28 9.12 -1.51 5.72
N ALA A 29 8.99 -0.27 5.24
CA ALA A 29 8.56 0.85 6.08
C ALA A 29 7.14 0.61 6.65
N VAL A 30 6.23 0.07 5.85
CA VAL A 30 4.86 -0.30 6.26
C VAL A 30 4.90 -1.40 7.32
N ALA A 31 5.67 -2.47 7.07
CA ALA A 31 5.83 -3.59 8.00
C ALA A 31 6.36 -3.12 9.36
N ARG A 32 7.35 -2.22 9.36
CA ARG A 32 7.94 -1.65 10.58
C ARG A 32 6.97 -0.73 11.32
N LYS A 33 6.15 0.07 10.60
CA LYS A 33 5.24 1.03 11.24
C LYS A 33 4.07 0.32 11.94
N GLY A 34 3.45 -0.68 11.28
CA GLY A 34 2.39 -1.52 11.86
C GLY A 34 1.22 -0.76 12.50
N PRO A 35 0.05 -0.61 11.85
CA PRO A 35 -1.08 0.12 12.44
C PRO A 35 -1.58 -0.54 13.75
N LYS A 36 -1.98 0.30 14.71
CA LYS A 36 -2.41 -0.13 16.06
C LYS A 36 -3.89 -0.57 16.15
N LEU A 37 -4.72 -0.18 15.18
CA LEU A 37 -6.16 -0.49 15.14
C LEU A 37 -6.45 -1.73 14.29
N GLY A 38 -7.38 -2.59 14.75
CA GLY A 38 -7.65 -3.90 14.16
C GLY A 38 -8.03 -3.87 12.68
N GLN A 39 -9.11 -3.16 12.31
CA GLN A 39 -9.58 -3.13 10.92
C GLN A 39 -8.55 -2.50 9.98
N LEU A 40 -7.99 -1.35 10.37
CA LEU A 40 -6.95 -0.67 9.60
C LEU A 40 -5.71 -1.56 9.41
N ARG A 41 -5.38 -2.40 10.40
CA ARG A 41 -4.29 -3.38 10.29
C ARG A 41 -4.56 -4.43 9.22
N GLU A 42 -5.76 -4.96 9.16
CA GLU A 42 -6.11 -5.93 8.12
C GLU A 42 -6.13 -5.29 6.73
N ASP A 43 -6.63 -4.06 6.62
CA ASP A 43 -6.64 -3.33 5.35
C ASP A 43 -5.22 -3.01 4.85
N VAL A 44 -4.34 -2.52 5.74
CA VAL A 44 -2.94 -2.24 5.42
C VAL A 44 -2.19 -3.51 5.04
N ARG A 45 -2.45 -4.63 5.73
CA ARG A 45 -1.88 -5.93 5.38
C ARG A 45 -2.34 -6.39 4.01
N LEU A 46 -3.62 -6.25 3.68
CA LEU A 46 -4.16 -6.61 2.38
C LEU A 46 -3.54 -5.77 1.26
N MET A 47 -3.39 -4.45 1.48
CA MET A 47 -2.69 -3.55 0.56
C MET A 47 -1.21 -3.93 0.37
N GLN A 48 -0.52 -4.30 1.46
CA GLN A 48 0.86 -4.76 1.41
C GLN A 48 0.99 -6.08 0.65
N ALA A 49 0.11 -7.05 0.92
CA ALA A 49 0.07 -8.34 0.24
C ALA A 49 -0.20 -8.18 -1.27
N LEU A 50 -1.12 -7.28 -1.66
CA LEU A 50 -1.36 -6.94 -3.06
C LEU A 50 -0.08 -6.42 -3.71
N CYS A 51 0.61 -5.48 -3.06
CA CYS A 51 1.86 -4.93 -3.58
C CYS A 51 2.96 -5.99 -3.70
N LEU A 52 3.05 -6.95 -2.78
CA LEU A 52 4.01 -8.06 -2.85
C LEU A 52 3.69 -9.02 -4.00
N ALA A 53 2.43 -9.44 -4.12
CA ALA A 53 1.96 -10.29 -5.21
C ALA A 53 2.18 -9.62 -6.58
N TRP A 54 1.90 -8.31 -6.64
CA TRP A 54 2.18 -7.52 -7.83
C TRP A 54 3.69 -7.39 -8.08
N TRP A 55 4.52 -7.13 -7.08
CA TRP A 55 5.97 -7.05 -7.28
C TRP A 55 6.55 -8.34 -7.88
N ARG A 56 6.06 -9.50 -7.43
CA ARG A 56 6.54 -10.83 -7.83
C ARG A 56 6.02 -11.36 -9.16
N GLY A 57 4.98 -10.78 -9.75
CA GLY A 57 4.36 -11.36 -10.96
C GLY A 57 3.07 -12.12 -10.70
N GLU A 58 2.80 -12.48 -9.46
CA GLU A 58 1.76 -13.43 -9.07
C GLU A 58 0.34 -12.89 -9.23
N TYR A 59 0.16 -11.57 -9.09
CA TYR A 59 -1.12 -10.90 -9.31
C TYR A 59 -0.96 -9.69 -10.25
N ARG A 60 -1.69 -9.70 -11.37
CA ARG A 60 -1.68 -8.64 -12.39
C ARG A 60 -3.06 -8.05 -12.67
N ALA A 61 -4.12 -8.61 -12.08
CA ALA A 61 -5.51 -8.18 -12.30
C ALA A 61 -5.90 -6.93 -11.47
N VAL A 62 -4.93 -6.04 -11.19
CA VAL A 62 -5.15 -4.73 -10.57
C VAL A 62 -4.99 -3.63 -11.61
N SER A 63 -5.91 -2.66 -11.65
CA SER A 63 -5.73 -1.52 -12.57
C SER A 63 -4.50 -0.68 -12.18
N PRO A 64 -3.79 -0.07 -13.14
CA PRO A 64 -2.65 0.81 -12.84
C PRO A 64 -3.00 1.94 -11.87
N LYS A 65 -4.19 2.53 -12.04
CA LYS A 65 -4.71 3.59 -11.16
C LYS A 65 -4.90 3.10 -9.72
N ALA A 66 -5.48 1.91 -9.54
CA ALA A 66 -5.68 1.35 -8.21
C ALA A 66 -4.34 1.02 -7.54
N LEU A 67 -3.39 0.44 -8.29
CA LEU A 67 -2.05 0.17 -7.77
C LEU A 67 -1.35 1.45 -7.30
N VAL A 68 -1.36 2.51 -8.12
CA VAL A 68 -0.78 3.81 -7.74
C VAL A 68 -1.49 4.38 -6.50
N THR A 69 -2.81 4.26 -6.42
CA THR A 69 -3.60 4.74 -5.27
C THR A 69 -3.26 3.98 -4.00
N ILE A 70 -3.11 2.65 -4.08
CA ILE A 70 -2.68 1.80 -2.95
C ILE A 70 -1.27 2.18 -2.50
N VAL A 71 -0.33 2.30 -3.44
CA VAL A 71 1.06 2.69 -3.12
C VAL A 71 1.12 4.08 -2.51
N ALA A 72 0.31 5.04 -3.00
CA ALA A 72 0.18 6.36 -2.41
C ALA A 72 -0.43 6.30 -1.00
N GLY A 73 -1.44 5.47 -0.77
CA GLY A 73 -2.03 5.22 0.54
C GLY A 73 -1.02 4.65 1.54
N LEU A 74 -0.23 3.67 1.12
CA LEU A 74 0.85 3.10 1.93
C LEU A 74 1.97 4.13 2.19
N LEU A 75 2.31 4.94 1.19
CA LEU A 75 3.33 5.99 1.32
C LEU A 75 2.88 7.07 2.30
N TYR A 76 1.64 7.54 2.18
CA TYR A 76 0.99 8.44 3.13
C TYR A 76 1.02 7.83 4.55
N PHE A 77 0.61 6.55 4.67
CA PHE A 77 0.61 5.84 5.95
C PHE A 77 1.99 5.84 6.63
N VAL A 78 3.11 5.72 5.90
CA VAL A 78 4.46 5.68 6.50
C VAL A 78 5.19 7.03 6.51
N SER A 79 4.64 8.06 5.88
CA SER A 79 5.29 9.36 5.74
C SER A 79 5.50 10.01 7.12
N PRO A 80 6.74 10.38 7.48
CA PRO A 80 7.00 11.19 8.67
C PRO A 80 6.59 12.66 8.48
N LEU A 81 6.38 13.12 7.23
CA LEU A 81 6.13 14.53 6.91
C LEU A 81 4.69 14.99 7.19
N ASP A 82 3.70 14.08 7.32
CA ASP A 82 2.37 14.43 7.85
C ASP A 82 2.35 14.47 9.39
N ALA A 83 3.50 14.28 10.03
CA ALA A 83 3.71 14.77 11.39
C ALA A 83 4.03 16.27 11.43
N ILE A 84 4.12 16.97 10.28
CA ILE A 84 4.01 18.42 10.26
C ILE A 84 2.55 18.75 10.56
N PRO A 85 2.30 19.31 11.73
CA PRO A 85 0.97 19.63 12.19
C PRO A 85 0.25 20.65 11.30
N ASP A 86 -0.91 20.29 10.76
CA ASP A 86 -2.05 21.22 10.83
C ASP A 86 -2.56 21.36 12.28
N TRP A 87 -1.89 20.74 13.26
CA TRP A 87 -2.07 20.96 14.70
C TRP A 87 -1.56 22.36 15.14
N LEU A 88 -1.11 23.23 14.22
CA LEU A 88 -1.03 24.66 14.53
C LEU A 88 -2.43 25.30 14.68
N LEU A 89 -3.51 24.67 14.17
CA LEU A 89 -4.86 25.26 14.13
C LEU A 89 -6.02 24.39 14.68
N GLY A 90 -5.77 23.18 15.20
CA GLY A 90 -6.74 22.45 16.05
C GLY A 90 -7.84 21.62 15.37
N VAL A 91 -7.79 21.36 14.05
CA VAL A 91 -8.86 20.62 13.31
C VAL A 91 -8.38 19.30 12.67
N GLY A 92 -7.08 18.99 12.70
CA GLY A 92 -6.44 18.03 11.77
C GLY A 92 -6.70 16.52 11.93
N LEU A 93 -7.13 16.01 13.10
CA LEU A 93 -7.20 14.55 13.34
C LEU A 93 -8.28 13.84 12.48
N LEU A 94 -9.36 14.55 12.13
CA LEU A 94 -10.46 13.99 11.35
C LEU A 94 -10.11 13.85 9.86
N ASP A 95 -9.25 14.72 9.33
CA ASP A 95 -8.91 14.74 7.91
C ASP A 95 -8.07 13.52 7.51
N ASP A 96 -7.12 13.10 8.36
CA ASP A 96 -6.27 11.94 8.09
C ASP A 96 -7.05 10.62 8.04
N ILE A 97 -8.02 10.44 8.94
CA ILE A 97 -8.91 9.27 8.93
C ILE A 97 -9.81 9.30 7.68
N ALA A 98 -10.28 10.49 7.28
CA ALA A 98 -11.08 10.65 6.07
C ALA A 98 -10.27 10.32 4.80
N VAL A 99 -8.98 10.68 4.75
CA VAL A 99 -8.07 10.32 3.66
C VAL A 99 -7.90 8.80 3.56
N LEU A 100 -7.59 8.13 4.68
CA LEU A 100 -7.46 6.67 4.69
C LEU A 100 -8.78 5.99 4.29
N GLY A 101 -9.90 6.47 4.82
CA GLY A 101 -11.24 5.99 4.43
C GLY A 101 -11.52 6.21 2.94
N TRP A 102 -11.12 7.35 2.38
CA TRP A 102 -11.25 7.66 0.95
C TRP A 102 -10.41 6.71 0.10
N VAL A 103 -9.15 6.43 0.50
CA VAL A 103 -8.28 5.49 -0.21
C VAL A 103 -8.94 4.11 -0.24
N LEU A 104 -9.33 3.59 0.93
CA LEU A 104 -9.94 2.27 1.05
C LEU A 104 -11.22 2.17 0.23
N LYS A 105 -12.08 3.19 0.27
CA LYS A 105 -13.30 3.25 -0.54
C LYS A 105 -12.98 3.27 -2.04
N THR A 106 -11.96 4.02 -2.44
CA THR A 106 -11.58 4.17 -3.86
C THR A 106 -11.04 2.87 -4.45
N VAL A 107 -10.40 2.02 -3.65
CA VAL A 107 -9.80 0.76 -4.10
C VAL A 107 -10.56 -0.48 -3.61
N ALA A 108 -11.74 -0.31 -3.01
CA ALA A 108 -12.48 -1.40 -2.37
C ALA A 108 -12.75 -2.58 -3.31
N ASP A 109 -13.20 -2.32 -4.54
CA ASP A 109 -13.48 -3.38 -5.53
C ASP A 109 -12.22 -4.14 -5.95
N GLU A 110 -11.08 -3.44 -6.05
CA GLU A 110 -9.79 -4.02 -6.41
C GLU A 110 -9.24 -4.87 -5.27
N LEU A 111 -9.33 -4.38 -4.03
CA LEU A 111 -8.97 -5.14 -2.84
C LEU A 111 -9.89 -6.34 -2.63
N GLY A 112 -11.18 -6.22 -2.95
CA GLY A 112 -12.14 -7.32 -2.92
C GLY A 112 -11.77 -8.43 -3.90
N ARG A 113 -11.46 -8.06 -5.16
CA ARG A 113 -10.99 -9.02 -6.18
C ARG A 113 -9.66 -9.67 -5.80
N PHE A 114 -8.72 -8.89 -5.28
CA PHE A 114 -7.45 -9.42 -4.80
C PHE A 114 -7.64 -10.37 -3.61
N LYS A 115 -8.49 -10.01 -2.64
CA LYS A 115 -8.81 -10.85 -1.49
C LYS A 115 -9.43 -12.18 -1.93
N ALA A 116 -10.40 -12.15 -2.84
CA ALA A 116 -11.00 -13.37 -3.38
C ALA A 116 -9.97 -14.27 -4.07
N TRP A 117 -9.07 -13.69 -4.88
CA TRP A 117 -7.97 -14.43 -5.50
C TRP A 117 -7.03 -15.03 -4.45
N ARG A 118 -6.63 -14.23 -3.45
CA ARG A 118 -5.70 -14.63 -2.39
C ARG A 118 -6.27 -15.77 -1.56
N ASP A 119 -7.52 -15.64 -1.14
CA ASP A 119 -8.21 -16.63 -0.31
C ASP A 119 -8.49 -17.94 -1.09
N SER A 120 -8.38 -17.93 -2.43
CA SER A 120 -8.45 -19.13 -3.27
C SER A 120 -7.09 -19.80 -3.53
N GLN A 121 -5.97 -19.25 -3.05
CA GLN A 121 -4.64 -19.84 -3.26
C GLN A 121 -4.34 -20.91 -2.21
N ALA A 122 -3.53 -21.90 -2.59
CA ALA A 122 -3.00 -22.89 -1.65
C ALA A 122 -2.12 -22.23 -0.57
N PRO A 123 -2.12 -22.72 0.69
CA PRO A 123 -1.31 -22.16 1.76
C PRO A 123 0.19 -22.06 1.42
N GLU A 124 0.72 -23.02 0.66
CA GLU A 124 2.12 -23.04 0.22
C GLU A 124 2.44 -21.87 -0.71
N LYS A 125 1.50 -21.54 -1.60
CA LYS A 125 1.63 -20.40 -2.51
C LYS A 125 1.56 -19.08 -1.74
N LEU A 126 0.64 -18.96 -0.79
CA LEU A 126 0.53 -17.77 0.06
C LEU A 126 1.79 -17.51 0.88
N ARG A 127 2.44 -18.56 1.39
CA ARG A 127 3.74 -18.43 2.07
C ARG A 127 4.81 -17.78 1.19
N VAL A 128 4.78 -17.98 -0.12
CA VAL A 128 5.72 -17.33 -1.05
C VAL A 128 5.25 -15.92 -1.38
N VAL A 129 3.97 -15.77 -1.74
CA VAL A 129 3.37 -14.52 -2.19
C VAL A 129 3.40 -13.43 -1.12
N GLU A 130 3.18 -13.79 0.14
CA GLU A 130 3.04 -12.83 1.24
C GLU A 130 4.31 -12.66 2.07
N ARG A 131 5.34 -13.49 1.84
CA ARG A 131 6.61 -13.38 2.58
C ARG A 131 7.24 -12.02 2.35
N LEU A 132 7.64 -11.36 3.42
CA LEU A 132 8.63 -10.29 3.36
C LEU A 132 9.99 -10.90 3.70
N PRO A 133 11.01 -10.82 2.82
CA PRO A 133 12.35 -11.31 3.15
C PRO A 133 13.03 -10.41 4.19
N ASP A 134 14.27 -10.72 4.56
CA ASP A 134 14.99 -9.98 5.61
C ASP A 134 15.39 -8.56 5.19
N THR A 135 15.58 -8.32 3.89
CA THR A 135 16.03 -7.03 3.36
C THR A 135 15.24 -6.56 2.13
N PRO A 136 15.08 -5.24 1.95
CA PRO A 136 14.50 -4.67 0.73
C PRO A 136 15.24 -5.11 -0.54
N GLU A 137 16.55 -5.29 -0.46
CA GLU A 137 17.43 -5.72 -1.56
C GLU A 137 17.11 -7.15 -1.97
N ALA A 138 16.91 -8.07 -1.02
CA ALA A 138 16.48 -9.44 -1.30
C ALA A 138 15.14 -9.43 -2.04
N LEU A 139 14.17 -8.62 -1.59
CA LEU A 139 12.88 -8.50 -2.28
C LEU A 139 13.04 -7.90 -3.69
N ARG A 140 13.96 -6.96 -3.91
CA ARG A 140 14.21 -6.39 -5.24
C ARG A 140 14.67 -7.45 -6.25
N LEU A 141 15.49 -8.41 -5.81
CA LEU A 141 15.99 -9.50 -6.65
C LEU A 141 14.90 -10.50 -7.04
N GLU A 142 13.82 -10.58 -6.27
CA GLU A 142 12.65 -11.43 -6.59
C GLU A 142 11.74 -10.83 -7.67
N ARG A 143 12.05 -9.62 -8.19
CA ARG A 143 11.30 -9.07 -9.30
C ARG A 143 11.52 -9.99 -10.51
N PRO A 144 10.45 -10.49 -11.17
CA PRO A 144 10.60 -11.32 -12.35
C PRO A 144 11.43 -10.55 -13.39
N GLY A 145 12.41 -11.24 -13.99
CA GLY A 145 13.23 -10.69 -15.08
C GLY A 145 12.31 -10.14 -16.18
N ASN A 146 12.63 -8.94 -16.66
CA ASN A 146 11.94 -8.34 -17.79
C ASN A 146 12.40 -8.97 -19.10
#